data_AF-H8XVV0-F1
#
_entry.id   AF-H8XVV0-F1
#
_cell.length_a   1.000
_cell.length_b   1.000
_cell.length_c   1.000
_cell.angle_alpha   90.00
_cell.angle_beta   90.00
_cell.angle_gamma   90.00
#
_symmetry.space_group_name_H-M   'P 1'
#
loop_
_entity.id
_entity.type
_entity.pdbx_description
1 polymer ?
#
loop_
_entity_poly.entity_id
_entity_poly.type
_entity_poly.pdbx_seq_one_letter_code
_entity_poly.pdbx_strand_id
1 'polypeptide(L)'
;MNKKDINFEVERFLKGNYQKSVALELLRKDGFSEEEIQQHAHKFDQLRKNPDNSLSYFPPFLFLVLASITSLTLTLKEEIDFKPFFLVLFLFTITTTYFFSKKNKTAIIATAFLTILSMLLLVYLYIISFLGLGKLLLIELFLILALFSVKRFYTKIAKS
;
A
#
# COMPACT_ATOMS: atom_id res chain seq x y z
N MET A 1 23.72 -37.87 -7.29
CA MET A 1 22.98 -36.69 -7.77
C MET A 1 21.63 -36.70 -7.08
N ASN A 2 21.35 -35.77 -6.17
CA ASN A 2 20.06 -35.70 -5.48
C ASN A 2 19.03 -35.25 -6.53
N LYS A 3 18.09 -36.12 -6.91
CA LYS A 3 16.95 -35.70 -7.73
C LYS A 3 16.20 -34.65 -6.92
N LYS A 4 16.27 -33.39 -7.35
CA LYS A 4 15.41 -32.34 -6.80
C LYS A 4 13.97 -32.79 -6.99
N ASP A 5 13.18 -32.82 -5.92
CA ASP A 5 11.76 -33.17 -5.99
C ASP A 5 10.97 -31.95 -6.49
N ILE A 6 10.24 -32.10 -7.58
CA ILE A 6 9.42 -31.02 -8.14
C ILE A 6 8.37 -30.55 -7.14
N ASN A 7 7.83 -31.44 -6.30
CA ASN A 7 6.86 -31.04 -5.27
C ASN A 7 7.52 -30.13 -4.22
N PHE A 8 8.76 -30.42 -3.85
CA PHE A 8 9.51 -29.60 -2.91
C PHE A 8 9.78 -28.20 -3.47
N GLU A 9 10.27 -28.08 -4.71
CA GLU A 9 10.53 -26.77 -5.31
C GLU A 9 9.22 -26.00 -5.59
N VAL A 10 8.15 -26.67 -6.01
CA VAL A 10 6.83 -26.06 -6.15
C VAL A 10 6.35 -25.52 -4.80
N GLU A 11 6.41 -26.30 -3.72
CA GLU A 11 6.05 -25.80 -2.38
C GLU A 11 6.92 -24.63 -1.93
N ARG A 12 8.22 -24.67 -2.21
CA ARG A 12 9.15 -23.59 -1.89
C ARG A 12 8.77 -22.30 -2.64
N PHE A 13 8.44 -22.40 -3.92
CA PHE A 13 8.00 -21.25 -4.72
C PHE A 13 6.60 -20.75 -4.31
N LEU A 14 5.70 -21.65 -3.90
CA LEU A 14 4.40 -21.28 -3.32
C LEU A 14 4.57 -20.52 -1.99
N LYS A 15 5.42 -21.02 -1.08
CA LYS A 15 5.76 -20.35 0.20
C LYS A 15 6.45 -19.00 -0.04
N GLY A 16 7.29 -18.90 -1.07
CA GLY A 16 7.93 -17.66 -1.50
C GLY A 16 7.02 -16.70 -2.25
N ASN A 17 5.77 -17.08 -2.56
CA ASN A 17 4.79 -16.29 -3.31
C ASN A 17 5.32 -15.79 -4.66
N TYR A 18 6.06 -16.66 -5.37
CA TYR A 18 6.58 -16.38 -6.70
C TYR A 18 5.44 -16.26 -7.72
N GLN A 19 5.56 -15.33 -8.68
CA GLN A 19 4.62 -15.25 -9.81
C GLN A 19 4.70 -16.52 -10.65
N LYS A 20 3.56 -16.97 -11.20
CA LYS A 20 3.48 -18.20 -12.01
C LYS A 20 4.50 -18.24 -13.13
N SER A 21 4.64 -17.18 -13.93
CA SER A 21 5.62 -17.11 -15.03
C SER A 21 7.06 -17.33 -14.53
N VAL A 22 7.43 -16.70 -13.42
CA VAL A 22 8.76 -16.80 -12.81
C VAL A 22 9.01 -18.18 -12.22
N ALA A 23 8.03 -18.75 -11.51
CA ALA A 23 8.14 -20.09 -10.94
C ALA A 23 8.30 -21.17 -12.02
N LEU A 24 7.54 -21.07 -13.12
CA LEU A 24 7.67 -22.00 -14.25
C LEU A 24 9.03 -21.87 -14.95
N GLU A 25 9.56 -20.65 -15.09
CA GLU A 25 10.90 -20.45 -15.66
C GLU A 25 12.01 -21.05 -14.78
N LEU A 26 11.92 -20.89 -13.46
CA LEU A 26 12.87 -21.47 -12.51
C LEU A 26 12.84 -22.99 -12.52
N LEU A 27 11.64 -23.61 -12.57
CA LEU A 27 11.50 -25.06 -12.70
C LEU A 27 12.14 -25.58 -14.00
N ARG A 28 11.99 -24.87 -15.13
CA ARG A 28 12.70 -25.23 -16.38
C ARG A 28 14.22 -25.15 -16.22
N LYS A 29 14.73 -24.10 -15.56
CA LYS A 29 16.16 -23.93 -15.29
C LYS A 29 16.71 -25.00 -14.34
N ASP A 30 15.88 -25.50 -13.44
CA ASP A 30 16.21 -26.61 -12.53
C ASP A 30 16.20 -27.99 -13.21
N GLY A 31 15.80 -28.05 -14.49
CA GLY A 31 15.89 -29.25 -15.32
C GLY A 31 14.66 -30.16 -15.30
N PHE A 32 13.52 -29.67 -14.80
CA PHE A 32 12.26 -30.42 -14.82
C PHE A 32 11.65 -30.46 -16.23
N SER A 33 10.95 -31.56 -16.57
CA SER A 33 10.28 -31.69 -17.86
C SER A 33 9.07 -30.79 -17.96
N GLU A 34 8.68 -30.42 -19.17
CA GLU A 34 7.49 -29.58 -19.37
C GLU A 34 6.22 -30.33 -18.93
N GLU A 35 6.15 -31.66 -19.04
CA GLU A 35 5.01 -32.43 -18.53
C GLU A 35 4.89 -32.34 -17.00
N GLU A 36 6.02 -32.51 -16.29
CA GLU A 36 6.08 -32.41 -14.82
C GLU A 36 5.65 -31.01 -14.35
N ILE A 37 6.12 -29.98 -15.05
CA ILE A 37 5.80 -28.59 -14.76
C ILE A 37 4.30 -28.32 -14.98
N GLN A 38 3.71 -28.79 -16.08
CA GLN A 38 2.30 -28.56 -16.39
C GLN A 38 1.36 -29.25 -15.40
N GLN A 39 1.72 -30.45 -14.91
CA GLN A 39 0.96 -31.14 -13.85
C GLN A 39 0.83 -30.30 -12.58
N HIS A 40 1.81 -29.46 -12.27
CA HIS A 40 1.81 -28.61 -11.07
C HIS A 40 1.52 -27.13 -11.34
N ALA A 41 1.46 -26.70 -12.59
CA ALA A 41 1.24 -25.31 -12.99
C ALA A 41 -0.05 -24.71 -12.42
N HIS A 42 -1.10 -25.53 -12.26
CA HIS A 42 -2.39 -25.11 -11.69
C HIS A 42 -2.29 -24.71 -10.19
N LYS A 43 -1.30 -25.24 -9.45
CA LYS A 43 -1.07 -24.85 -8.05
C LYS A 43 -0.66 -23.38 -7.94
N PHE A 44 0.04 -22.84 -8.94
CA PHE A 44 0.39 -21.42 -9.02
C PHE A 44 -0.78 -20.53 -9.42
N ASP A 45 -1.85 -21.08 -10.01
CA ASP A 45 -3.09 -20.32 -10.25
C ASP A 45 -3.84 -20.05 -8.94
N GLN A 46 -3.66 -20.90 -7.92
CA GLN A 46 -4.21 -20.65 -6.57
C GLN A 46 -3.53 -19.46 -5.88
N LEU A 47 -2.26 -19.16 -6.20
CA LEU A 47 -1.61 -17.91 -5.76
C LEU A 47 -2.20 -16.67 -6.41
N ARG A 48 -2.84 -16.80 -7.58
CA ARG A 48 -3.59 -15.69 -8.21
C ARG A 48 -4.87 -15.35 -7.42
N LYS A 49 -5.32 -16.26 -6.55
CA LYS A 49 -6.32 -16.02 -5.49
C LYS A 49 -5.68 -15.61 -4.16
N ASN A 50 -4.41 -15.20 -4.12
CA ASN A 50 -3.94 -14.37 -3.03
C ASN A 50 -4.53 -12.97 -3.32
N PRO A 51 -5.57 -12.53 -2.58
CA PRO A 51 -6.25 -11.29 -2.89
C PRO A 51 -5.19 -10.20 -2.87
N ASP A 52 -4.92 -9.65 -4.04
CA ASP A 52 -3.85 -8.70 -4.22
C ASP A 52 -4.20 -7.43 -3.44
N ASN A 53 -3.80 -7.40 -2.17
CA ASN A 53 -3.55 -6.25 -1.31
C ASN A 53 -4.63 -5.17 -1.18
N SER A 54 -5.84 -5.33 -1.72
CA SER A 54 -6.87 -4.27 -1.75
C SER A 54 -7.20 -3.75 -0.36
N LEU A 55 -7.32 -4.65 0.62
CA LEU A 55 -7.60 -4.31 2.02
C LEU A 55 -6.44 -3.59 2.70
N SER A 56 -5.18 -3.98 2.45
CA SER A 56 -4.04 -3.22 2.96
C SER A 56 -3.87 -1.89 2.25
N TYR A 57 -4.32 -1.77 1.00
CA TYR A 57 -4.22 -0.56 0.22
C TYR A 57 -5.30 0.47 0.58
N PHE A 58 -6.43 0.00 1.10
CA PHE A 58 -7.62 0.80 1.36
C PHE A 58 -7.43 1.92 2.41
N PRO A 59 -6.87 1.69 3.62
CA PRO A 59 -6.74 2.75 4.62
C PRO A 59 -5.92 3.97 4.15
N PRO A 60 -4.69 3.82 3.61
CA PRO A 60 -3.92 4.97 3.14
C PRO A 60 -4.52 5.62 1.89
N PHE A 61 -5.17 4.84 1.02
CA PHE A 61 -5.88 5.42 -0.13
C PHE A 61 -7.07 6.27 0.32
N LEU A 62 -7.90 5.77 1.23
CA LEU A 62 -9.03 6.49 1.79
C LEU A 62 -8.57 7.77 2.50
N PHE A 63 -7.47 7.70 3.27
CA PHE A 63 -6.85 8.87 3.88
C PHE A 63 -6.52 9.96 2.86
N LEU A 64 -5.85 9.62 1.74
CA LEU A 64 -5.46 10.60 0.72
C LEU A 64 -6.67 11.23 0.01
N VAL A 65 -7.71 10.42 -0.25
CA VAL A 65 -8.98 10.92 -0.82
C VAL A 65 -9.63 11.91 0.14
N LEU A 66 -9.75 11.56 1.42
CA LEU A 66 -10.31 12.44 2.44
C LEU A 66 -9.48 13.72 2.59
N ALA A 67 -8.14 13.61 2.63
CA ALA A 67 -7.25 14.76 2.71
C ALA A 67 -7.42 15.71 1.49
N SER A 68 -7.62 15.15 0.30
CA SER A 68 -7.90 15.93 -0.91
C SER A 68 -9.24 16.66 -0.81
N ILE A 69 -10.30 15.97 -0.39
CA ILE A 69 -11.62 16.58 -0.20
C ILE A 69 -11.58 17.67 0.87
N THR A 70 -10.91 17.43 1.99
CA THR A 70 -10.74 18.41 3.06
C THR A 70 -9.98 19.64 2.56
N SER A 71 -8.87 19.46 1.85
CA SER A 71 -8.07 20.58 1.32
C SER A 71 -8.86 21.41 0.31
N LEU A 72 -9.63 20.75 -0.58
CA LEU A 72 -10.53 21.43 -1.51
C LEU A 72 -11.62 22.21 -0.76
N THR A 73 -12.22 21.60 0.26
CA THR A 73 -13.26 22.24 1.08
C THR A 73 -12.72 23.47 1.79
N LEU A 74 -11.52 23.40 2.36
CA LEU A 74 -10.86 24.53 3.00
C LEU A 74 -10.52 25.63 2.00
N THR A 75 -10.06 25.28 0.80
CA THR A 75 -9.84 26.24 -0.30
C THR A 75 -11.10 27.03 -0.63
N LEU A 76 -12.27 26.37 -0.61
CA LEU A 76 -13.56 27.00 -0.92
C LEU A 76 -14.12 27.83 0.24
N LYS A 77 -13.79 27.50 1.50
CA LYS A 77 -14.35 28.13 2.70
C LYS A 77 -13.49 29.22 3.33
N GLU A 78 -12.17 29.13 3.18
CA GLU A 78 -11.23 30.00 3.87
C GLU A 78 -11.21 31.43 3.33
N GLU A 79 -10.70 32.35 4.15
CA GLU A 79 -10.41 33.71 3.71
C GLU A 79 -9.32 33.71 2.61
N ILE A 80 -9.31 34.73 1.77
CA ILE A 80 -8.49 34.80 0.54
C ILE A 80 -7.01 34.49 0.81
N ASP A 81 -6.49 34.89 1.97
CA ASP A 81 -5.07 34.78 2.32
C ASP A 81 -4.58 33.33 2.48
N PHE A 82 -5.44 32.39 2.88
CA PHE A 82 -5.07 30.98 3.06
C PHE A 82 -5.48 30.08 1.89
N LYS A 83 -6.33 30.56 0.97
CA LYS A 83 -6.76 29.79 -0.21
C LYS A 83 -5.61 29.23 -1.05
N PRO A 84 -4.53 30.00 -1.35
CA PRO A 84 -3.44 29.48 -2.16
C PRO A 84 -2.75 28.27 -1.51
N PHE A 85 -2.58 28.30 -0.18
CA PHE A 85 -1.97 27.20 0.57
C PHE A 85 -2.82 25.92 0.47
N PHE A 86 -4.13 26.02 0.72
CA PHE A 86 -5.02 24.87 0.64
C PHE A 86 -5.20 24.34 -0.79
N LEU A 87 -5.11 25.21 -1.80
CA LEU A 87 -5.12 24.81 -3.20
C LEU A 87 -3.86 24.01 -3.57
N VAL A 88 -2.68 24.47 -3.15
CA VAL A 88 -1.42 23.72 -3.34
C VAL A 88 -1.48 22.39 -2.61
N LEU A 89 -2.00 22.37 -1.39
CA LEU A 89 -2.17 21.13 -0.62
C LEU A 89 -3.13 20.16 -1.34
N PHE A 90 -4.25 20.64 -1.87
CA PHE A 90 -5.18 19.85 -2.66
C PHE A 90 -4.52 19.25 -3.92
N LEU A 91 -3.78 20.05 -4.68
CA LEU A 91 -3.06 19.58 -5.86
C LEU A 91 -2.01 18.52 -5.47
N PHE A 92 -1.30 18.75 -4.38
CA PHE A 92 -0.33 17.78 -3.86
C PHE A 92 -0.99 16.46 -3.45
N THR A 93 -2.09 16.49 -2.71
CA THR A 93 -2.76 15.28 -2.22
C THR A 93 -3.42 14.51 -3.36
N ILE A 94 -4.04 15.17 -4.35
CA ILE A 94 -4.66 14.49 -5.49
C ILE A 94 -3.62 13.85 -6.42
N THR A 95 -2.50 14.55 -6.67
CA THR A 95 -1.36 13.99 -7.42
C THR A 95 -0.75 12.80 -6.67
N THR A 96 -0.56 12.92 -5.36
CA THR A 96 -0.07 11.81 -4.52
C THR A 96 -1.04 10.62 -4.57
N THR A 97 -2.35 10.86 -4.50
CA THR A 97 -3.40 9.82 -4.61
C THR A 97 -3.28 9.06 -5.92
N TYR A 98 -3.14 9.79 -7.03
CA TYR A 98 -3.00 9.19 -8.35
C TYR A 98 -1.74 8.32 -8.46
N PHE A 99 -0.57 8.83 -8.07
CA PHE A 99 0.67 8.06 -8.15
C PHE A 99 0.73 6.92 -7.12
N PHE A 100 0.09 7.09 -5.97
CA PHE A 100 -0.12 6.02 -4.99
C PHE A 100 -0.90 4.88 -5.65
N SER A 101 -2.00 5.18 -6.39
CA SER A 101 -2.80 4.18 -7.14
C SER A 101 -2.00 3.37 -8.15
N LYS A 102 -0.96 3.98 -8.71
CA LYS A 102 0.00 3.35 -9.62
C LYS A 102 1.14 2.63 -8.92
N LYS A 103 1.06 2.43 -7.60
CA LYS A 103 2.07 1.76 -6.78
C LYS A 103 3.46 2.43 -6.86
N ASN A 104 3.52 3.75 -7.06
CA ASN A 104 4.78 4.48 -7.19
C ASN A 104 5.50 4.64 -5.84
N LYS A 105 6.80 4.31 -5.78
CA LYS A 105 7.62 4.36 -4.54
C LYS A 105 7.62 5.74 -3.87
N THR A 106 7.79 6.81 -4.63
CA THR A 106 7.84 8.18 -4.11
C THR A 106 6.50 8.59 -3.51
N ALA A 107 5.40 8.24 -4.18
CA ALA A 107 4.05 8.53 -3.67
C ALA A 107 3.76 7.77 -2.37
N ILE A 108 4.25 6.54 -2.23
CA ILE A 108 4.08 5.75 -0.99
C ILE A 108 4.83 6.39 0.18
N ILE A 109 6.05 6.87 -0.05
CA ILE A 109 6.83 7.60 0.95
C ILE A 109 6.13 8.92 1.30
N ALA A 110 5.64 9.65 0.30
CA ALA A 110 4.88 10.88 0.51
C ALA A 110 3.61 10.63 1.34
N THR A 111 2.89 9.54 1.09
CA THR A 111 1.73 9.14 1.91
C THR A 111 2.12 8.88 3.35
N ALA A 112 3.20 8.12 3.61
CA ALA A 112 3.68 7.90 4.98
C ALA A 112 4.00 9.23 5.68
N PHE A 113 4.69 10.12 4.99
CA PHE A 113 5.04 11.44 5.51
C PHE A 113 3.78 12.27 5.84
N LEU A 114 2.81 12.34 4.92
CA LEU A 114 1.54 13.03 5.12
C LEU A 114 0.74 12.46 6.30
N THR A 115 0.73 11.13 6.46
CA THR A 115 0.06 10.47 7.58
C THR A 115 0.70 10.84 8.91
N ILE A 116 2.04 10.82 9.01
CA ILE A 116 2.77 11.24 10.22
C ILE A 116 2.49 12.72 10.53
N LEU A 117 2.55 13.59 9.52
CA LEU A 117 2.27 15.02 9.69
C LEU A 117 0.85 15.26 10.20
N SER A 118 -0.12 14.48 9.71
CA SER A 118 -1.51 14.55 10.13
C SER A 118 -1.69 14.11 11.59
N MET A 119 -0.98 13.06 12.05
CA MET A 119 -0.97 12.67 13.46
C MET A 119 -0.45 13.79 14.35
N LEU A 120 0.70 14.38 14.00
CA LEU A 120 1.29 15.49 14.77
C LEU A 120 0.33 16.69 14.86
N LEU A 121 -0.36 17.01 13.76
CA LEU A 121 -1.36 18.08 13.74
C LEU A 121 -2.55 17.75 14.64
N LEU A 122 -3.05 16.52 14.65
CA LEU A 122 -4.18 16.13 15.50
C LEU A 122 -3.82 16.19 16.99
N VAL A 123 -2.61 15.76 17.35
CA VAL A 123 -2.09 15.90 18.71
C VAL A 123 -2.01 17.38 19.10
N TYR A 124 -1.51 18.23 18.21
CA TYR A 124 -1.48 19.69 18.43
C TYR A 124 -2.89 20.27 18.63
N LEU A 125 -3.85 19.90 17.78
CA LEU A 125 -5.26 20.33 17.90
C LEU A 125 -5.92 19.87 19.20
N TYR A 126 -5.53 18.70 19.71
CA TYR A 126 -5.95 18.23 21.03
C TYR A 126 -5.34 19.07 22.16
N ILE A 127 -4.04 19.38 22.09
CA ILE A 127 -3.35 20.20 23.11
C ILE A 127 -4.02 21.57 23.26
N ILE A 128 -4.40 22.22 22.16
CA ILE A 128 -5.11 23.51 22.19
C ILE A 128 -6.61 23.36 22.48
N SER A 129 -7.08 22.17 22.89
CA SER A 129 -8.48 21.86 23.24
C SER A 129 -9.49 22.05 22.09
N PHE A 130 -9.03 22.08 20.84
CA PHE A 130 -9.90 22.16 19.67
C PHE A 130 -10.56 20.80 19.35
N LEU A 131 -9.89 19.70 19.69
CA LEU A 131 -10.36 18.33 19.47
C LEU A 131 -10.54 17.59 20.80
N GLY A 132 -11.64 16.86 20.96
CA GLY A 132 -11.85 15.99 22.13
C GLY A 132 -11.07 14.67 22.05
N LEU A 133 -10.68 14.12 23.21
CA LEU A 133 -9.86 12.90 23.31
C LEU A 133 -10.43 11.69 22.53
N GLY A 134 -11.74 11.47 22.59
CA GLY A 134 -12.37 10.36 21.86
C GLY A 134 -12.23 10.48 20.34
N LYS A 135 -12.35 11.70 19.80
CA LYS A 135 -12.16 11.97 18.36
C LYS A 135 -10.69 11.81 17.97
N LEU A 136 -9.77 12.27 18.82
CA LEU A 136 -8.33 12.08 18.62
C LEU A 136 -8.00 10.59 18.49
N LEU A 137 -8.38 9.78 19.48
CA LEU A 137 -8.05 8.35 19.51
C LEU A 137 -8.61 7.59 18.31
N LEU A 138 -9.83 7.92 17.87
CA LEU A 138 -10.45 7.30 16.70
C LEU A 138 -9.66 7.59 15.41
N ILE A 139 -9.30 8.85 15.20
CA ILE A 139 -8.59 9.27 13.98
C ILE A 139 -7.16 8.75 14.01
N GLU A 140 -6.47 8.82 15.15
CA GLU A 140 -5.14 8.26 15.33
C GLU A 140 -5.10 6.76 15.05
N LEU A 141 -6.07 5.99 15.55
CA LEU A 141 -6.17 4.55 15.24
C LEU A 141 -6.25 4.30 13.73
N PHE A 142 -7.06 5.08 13.01
CA PHE A 142 -7.16 4.98 11.55
C PHE A 142 -5.84 5.33 10.84
N LEU A 143 -5.15 6.40 11.28
CA LEU A 143 -3.86 6.78 10.70
C LEU A 143 -2.76 5.75 11.00
N ILE A 144 -2.78 5.11 12.18
CA ILE A 144 -1.87 4.01 12.51
C ILE A 144 -2.09 2.83 11.56
N LEU A 145 -3.35 2.47 11.28
CA LEU A 145 -3.67 1.43 10.29
C LEU A 145 -3.15 1.81 8.89
N ALA A 146 -3.29 3.08 8.50
CA ALA A 146 -2.73 3.59 7.25
C ALA A 146 -1.19 3.45 7.19
N LEU A 147 -0.48 3.74 8.28
CA LEU A 147 0.98 3.58 8.35
C LEU A 147 1.42 2.11 8.26
N PHE A 148 0.76 1.21 8.99
CA PHE A 148 1.03 -0.22 8.91
C PHE A 148 0.86 -0.73 7.48
N SER A 149 -0.21 -0.29 6.83
CA SER A 149 -0.50 -0.57 5.42
C SER A 149 0.58 -0.05 4.47
N VAL A 150 1.00 1.20 4.63
CA VAL A 150 2.07 1.82 3.82
C VAL A 150 3.40 1.08 4.00
N LYS A 151 3.79 0.76 5.24
CA LYS A 151 5.00 -0.01 5.54
C LYS A 151 4.99 -1.37 4.84
N ARG A 152 3.88 -2.11 4.94
CA ARG A 152 3.69 -3.42 4.31
C ARG A 152 3.78 -3.33 2.79
N PHE A 153 3.30 -2.24 2.22
CA PHE A 153 3.32 -2.02 0.78
C PHE A 153 4.73 -1.67 0.28
N TYR A 154 5.42 -0.74 0.95
CA TYR A 154 6.80 -0.38 0.61
C TYR A 154 7.75 -1.58 0.64
N THR A 155 7.66 -2.41 1.69
CA THR A 155 8.50 -3.63 1.81
C THR A 155 8.23 -4.67 0.71
N LYS A 156 7.02 -4.70 0.12
CA LYS A 156 6.73 -5.59 -1.01
C LYS A 156 7.34 -5.07 -2.31
N ILE A 157 7.22 -3.77 -2.59
CA ILE A 157 7.78 -3.18 -3.81
C ILE A 157 9.32 -3.17 -3.74
N ALA A 158 9.93 -3.05 -2.56
CA ALA A 158 11.37 -3.18 -2.41
C ALA A 158 11.91 -4.58 -2.72
N LYS A 159 11.04 -5.62 -2.68
CA LYS A 159 11.39 -7.01 -2.96
C LYS A 159 11.03 -7.47 -4.39
N SER A 160 10.36 -6.62 -5.16
CA SER A 160 10.00 -6.83 -6.57
C SER A 160 10.99 -6.13 -7.48
#